data_AF-A0A939IEC6-F1
#
_entry.id   AF-A0A939IEC6-F1
#
_cell.length_a   1.000
_cell.length_b   1.000
_cell.length_c   1.000
_cell.angle_alpha   90.00
_cell.angle_beta   90.00
_cell.angle_gamma   90.00
#
_symmetry.space_group_name_H-M   'P 1'
#
loop_
_entity.id
_entity.type
_entity.pdbx_description
1 polymer ?
#
loop_
_entity_poly.entity_id
_entity_poly.type
_entity_poly.pdbx_seq_one_letter_code
_entity_poly.pdbx_strand_id
1 'polypeptide(L)'
;MAFYPNRQLTHLASSISVFAITIGLVVGQSATQKSLAQTSTTPAPAGVTSINGAGGGSINTLFVGTGTTSPYALQGSWFNTYGVGNPTTLNPPGPVNPLVTFRYAAINSSAGLAAFFTQTPPPATGATINPPVSFADTDDPITGTEKLSAGPNAGTPIQVPVITYGVALAYNPTGLNVPADGIKLSRATYLGIFNGTITNWNDGRITTDNGGRVISAVSKPIVVVRRSDNSANTFTLSSNLKAAFGATWNRGVGEISIAQAGGIPNPLPANTVVWPANFQFASGSKGVATKIKTTAGAIGYVDNSTRLANGLQAAVLQNKAGTYNPISPTSIRNAFVGTTDQDASPRRIKLVVTDPTTANAYPLVSASYLVFYDKYANVKVANGIKGFIGWALGTTSADNIATARGYAPLPAAIKTLSKGAVNTYVNDALNP
;
A
#
# COMPACT_ATOMS: atom_id res chain seq x y z
N MET A 1 25.44 3.48 72.03
CA MET A 1 25.33 3.01 73.43
C MET A 1 24.24 1.97 73.50
N ALA A 2 24.57 0.81 74.05
CA ALA A 2 23.81 -0.43 74.01
C ALA A 2 22.66 -0.46 75.02
N PHE A 3 21.63 -1.25 74.70
CA PHE A 3 20.75 -1.88 75.69
C PHE A 3 20.49 -3.35 75.30
N TYR A 4 20.89 -4.25 76.18
CA TYR A 4 20.44 -5.64 76.37
C TYR A 4 19.06 -5.65 77.09
N PRO A 5 18.51 -6.78 77.60
CA PRO A 5 18.21 -8.12 77.05
C PRO A 5 16.77 -8.60 77.42
N ASN A 6 16.34 -9.77 76.91
CA ASN A 6 15.69 -10.91 77.64
C ASN A 6 14.76 -11.72 76.71
N ARG A 7 15.02 -13.02 76.46
CA ARG A 7 14.68 -14.23 77.29
C ARG A 7 13.14 -14.42 77.35
N GLN A 8 12.51 -15.54 77.01
CA GLN A 8 12.81 -16.99 76.96
C GLN A 8 11.76 -17.68 76.04
N LEU A 9 12.12 -18.55 75.08
CA LEU A 9 12.37 -20.01 75.11
C LEU A 9 11.12 -20.92 75.17
N THR A 10 11.22 -22.00 74.35
CA THR A 10 10.44 -23.26 74.24
C THR A 10 9.32 -23.28 73.19
N HIS A 11 9.18 -24.25 72.28
CA HIS A 11 9.97 -25.43 71.89
C HIS A 11 9.56 -25.90 70.46
N LEU A 12 10.56 -26.45 69.74
CA LEU A 12 10.55 -27.46 68.65
C LEU A 12 9.78 -27.26 67.31
N ALA A 13 10.63 -27.16 66.27
CA ALA A 13 10.72 -27.99 65.06
C ALA A 13 9.57 -28.00 64.04
N SER A 14 9.82 -27.45 62.85
CA SER A 14 10.06 -28.20 61.60
C SER A 14 10.03 -27.28 60.36
N SER A 15 11.09 -27.34 59.56
CA SER A 15 11.11 -27.19 58.09
C SER A 15 10.61 -25.88 57.43
N ILE A 16 11.55 -25.07 56.95
CA ILE A 16 11.34 -23.89 56.11
C ILE A 16 11.02 -24.32 54.67
N SER A 17 9.86 -23.90 54.15
CA SER A 17 9.63 -23.61 52.73
C SER A 17 8.46 -22.62 52.66
N VAL A 18 8.77 -21.33 52.53
CA VAL A 18 7.78 -20.25 52.52
C VAL A 18 7.01 -20.28 51.20
N PHE A 19 5.77 -20.75 51.29
CA PHE A 19 4.69 -20.48 50.35
C PHE A 19 3.95 -19.22 50.85
N ALA A 20 3.82 -18.24 49.95
CA ALA A 20 2.85 -17.14 49.85
C ALA A 20 2.20 -16.54 51.12
N ILE A 21 2.12 -15.20 51.19
CA ILE A 21 0.87 -14.49 51.53
C ILE A 21 0.80 -13.14 50.80
N THR A 22 -0.27 -13.05 50.04
CA THR A 22 -1.03 -11.91 49.53
C THR A 22 -1.30 -10.81 50.56
N ILE A 23 -1.17 -9.55 50.16
CA ILE A 23 -2.05 -8.48 50.62
C ILE A 23 -2.94 -8.10 49.45
N GLY A 24 -4.22 -8.45 49.56
CA GLY A 24 -5.26 -7.86 48.74
C GLY A 24 -5.78 -6.60 49.43
N LEU A 25 -5.93 -5.52 48.66
CA LEU A 25 -7.00 -4.56 48.88
C LEU A 25 -7.64 -4.25 47.53
N VAL A 26 -8.91 -4.62 47.41
CA VAL A 26 -9.80 -4.30 46.29
C VAL A 26 -10.39 -2.90 46.53
N VAL A 27 -10.50 -2.09 45.49
CA VAL A 27 -11.70 -1.36 45.02
C VAL A 27 -11.27 -0.28 44.01
N GLY A 28 -11.85 -0.30 42.81
CA GLY A 28 -11.79 0.82 41.86
C GLY A 28 -11.74 0.41 40.39
N GLN A 29 -12.91 0.28 39.75
CA GLN A 29 -13.06 -0.02 38.33
C GLN A 29 -12.40 1.03 37.42
N SER A 30 -11.64 0.59 36.41
CA SER A 30 -11.56 1.28 35.12
C SER A 30 -11.11 0.29 34.03
N ALA A 31 -11.76 0.36 32.87
CA ALA A 31 -11.75 -0.64 31.82
C ALA A 31 -10.34 -0.90 31.22
N THR A 32 -9.84 -2.13 31.31
CA THR A 32 -8.69 -2.58 30.50
C THR A 32 -8.84 -4.04 30.10
N GLN A 33 -9.63 -4.26 29.05
CA GLN A 33 -9.48 -5.42 28.17
C GLN A 33 -9.78 -5.00 26.74
N LYS A 34 -8.74 -4.67 25.97
CA LYS A 34 -8.78 -4.73 24.51
C LYS A 34 -7.42 -5.16 23.96
N SER A 35 -7.49 -6.27 23.23
CA SER A 35 -6.54 -6.77 22.22
C SER A 35 -5.63 -7.91 22.69
N LEU A 36 -6.11 -9.13 22.41
CA LEU A 36 -5.32 -10.33 22.27
C LEU A 36 -4.20 -10.09 21.26
N ALA A 37 -2.96 -10.14 21.72
CA ALA A 37 -1.79 -10.16 20.87
C ALA A 37 -1.86 -11.39 19.93
N GLN A 38 -2.00 -11.15 18.63
CA GLN A 38 -1.72 -12.17 17.63
C GLN A 38 -0.21 -12.39 17.58
N THR A 39 0.23 -13.53 18.09
CA THR A 39 1.52 -14.13 17.78
C THR A 39 1.57 -14.38 16.27
N SER A 40 2.19 -13.47 15.51
CA SER A 40 2.42 -13.65 14.08
C SER A 40 3.54 -14.68 13.87
N THR A 41 3.20 -15.97 13.94
CA THR A 41 4.07 -17.07 13.47
C THR A 41 3.89 -17.34 11.97
N THR A 42 3.33 -16.38 11.21
CA THR A 42 3.30 -16.45 9.75
C THR A 42 4.72 -16.45 9.21
N PRO A 43 5.12 -17.48 8.44
CA PRO A 43 6.39 -17.47 7.73
C PRO A 43 6.47 -16.23 6.83
N ALA A 44 7.69 -15.73 6.60
CA ALA A 44 7.94 -14.71 5.59
C ALA A 44 7.26 -15.13 4.26
N PRO A 45 6.60 -14.20 3.54
CA PRO A 45 5.91 -14.54 2.30
C PRO A 45 6.85 -15.32 1.39
N ALA A 46 6.41 -16.50 0.98
CA ALA A 46 7.17 -17.40 0.13
C ALA A 46 7.46 -16.73 -1.23
N GLY A 47 8.75 -16.67 -1.57
CA GLY A 47 9.26 -16.52 -2.94
C GLY A 47 9.19 -15.11 -3.51
N VAL A 48 10.36 -14.49 -3.66
CA VAL A 48 10.57 -13.34 -4.56
C VAL A 48 10.02 -13.71 -5.94
N THR A 49 8.97 -13.02 -6.39
CA THR A 49 8.56 -13.06 -7.81
C THR A 49 9.58 -12.24 -8.60
N SER A 50 10.78 -12.80 -8.79
CA SER A 50 11.85 -12.17 -9.55
C SER A 50 11.52 -12.25 -11.03
N ILE A 51 11.31 -11.09 -11.67
CA ILE A 51 11.31 -10.97 -13.12
C ILE A 51 12.67 -10.37 -13.53
N ASN A 52 13.38 -11.17 -14.33
CA ASN A 52 14.19 -10.80 -15.50
C ASN A 52 15.61 -10.29 -15.30
N GLY A 53 16.60 -11.15 -15.62
CA GLY A 53 17.96 -10.72 -15.96
C GLY A 53 19.06 -11.49 -15.25
N ALA A 54 19.11 -12.82 -15.42
CA ALA A 54 20.37 -13.55 -15.33
C ALA A 54 20.79 -13.93 -16.76
N GLY A 55 21.97 -13.49 -17.20
CA GLY A 55 22.69 -14.15 -18.31
C GLY A 55 22.71 -13.49 -19.69
N GLY A 56 22.87 -12.16 -19.81
CA GLY A 56 23.21 -11.52 -21.10
C GLY A 56 24.71 -11.21 -21.18
N GLY A 57 25.47 -11.90 -22.03
CA GLY A 57 26.92 -11.75 -22.23
C GLY A 57 27.38 -10.48 -22.97
N SER A 58 26.55 -9.44 -23.05
CA SER A 58 26.85 -8.16 -23.71
C SER A 58 26.40 -7.00 -22.81
N ILE A 59 27.13 -5.88 -22.83
CA ILE A 59 27.09 -4.77 -21.84
C ILE A 59 25.71 -4.07 -21.76
N ASN A 60 24.75 -4.69 -21.06
CA ASN A 60 23.47 -4.09 -20.68
C ASN A 60 23.58 -3.45 -19.29
N THR A 61 23.02 -2.24 -19.14
CA THR A 61 22.92 -1.59 -17.82
C THR A 61 21.78 -2.22 -17.05
N LEU A 62 22.12 -2.88 -15.93
CA LEU A 62 21.17 -3.52 -15.04
C LEU A 62 20.64 -2.53 -13.99
N PHE A 63 19.32 -2.39 -13.92
CA PHE A 63 18.61 -1.63 -12.90
C PHE A 63 17.98 -2.58 -11.90
N VAL A 64 18.31 -2.44 -10.63
CA VAL A 64 17.73 -3.26 -9.56
C VAL A 64 16.74 -2.42 -8.76
N GLY A 65 15.47 -2.79 -8.85
CA GLY A 65 14.35 -2.18 -8.14
C GLY A 65 13.84 -3.06 -7.01
N THR A 66 13.38 -2.45 -5.92
CA THR A 66 12.76 -3.15 -4.78
C THR A 66 11.54 -2.36 -4.30
N GLY A 67 10.41 -3.01 -4.01
CA GLY A 67 9.25 -2.21 -3.62
C GLY A 67 7.92 -2.93 -3.52
N THR A 68 6.87 -2.10 -3.60
CA THR A 68 5.48 -2.52 -3.48
C THR A 68 5.09 -3.61 -4.47
N THR A 69 4.23 -4.51 -4.00
CA THR A 69 3.63 -5.57 -4.83
C THR A 69 2.47 -5.06 -5.69
N SER A 70 1.85 -3.94 -5.31
CA SER A 70 0.59 -3.48 -5.89
C SER A 70 0.74 -3.05 -7.37
N PRO A 71 1.67 -2.16 -7.76
CA PRO A 71 1.89 -1.76 -9.16
C PRO A 71 2.76 -2.72 -9.97
N TYR A 72 3.22 -3.83 -9.40
CA TYR A 72 4.21 -4.71 -10.03
C TYR A 72 3.80 -5.21 -11.43
N ALA A 73 2.52 -5.59 -11.62
CA ALA A 73 2.06 -6.07 -12.94
C ALA A 73 2.15 -4.99 -14.03
N LEU A 74 1.89 -3.73 -13.66
CA LEU A 74 2.10 -2.57 -14.53
C LEU A 74 3.59 -2.35 -14.77
N GLN A 75 4.36 -2.23 -13.68
CA GLN A 75 5.78 -1.91 -13.77
C GLN A 75 6.58 -2.95 -14.53
N GLY A 76 6.33 -4.24 -14.30
CA GLY A 76 6.93 -5.32 -15.10
C GLY A 76 6.65 -5.16 -16.59
N SER A 77 5.48 -4.64 -16.96
CA SER A 77 5.15 -4.37 -18.35
C SER A 77 5.85 -3.12 -18.89
N TRP A 78 5.95 -2.05 -18.10
CA TRP A 78 6.79 -0.90 -18.44
C TRP A 78 8.26 -1.28 -18.58
N PHE A 79 8.79 -2.08 -17.67
CA PHE A 79 10.16 -2.57 -17.68
C PHE A 79 10.43 -3.45 -18.90
N ASN A 80 9.51 -4.34 -19.24
CA ASN A 80 9.62 -5.19 -20.41
C ASN A 80 9.46 -4.38 -21.70
N THR A 81 8.60 -3.38 -21.78
CA THR A 81 8.47 -2.56 -23.01
C THR A 81 9.63 -1.57 -23.16
N TYR A 82 10.11 -0.98 -22.06
CA TYR A 82 11.20 -0.02 -22.12
C TYR A 82 12.55 -0.70 -22.29
N GLY A 83 12.87 -1.67 -21.43
CA GLY A 83 14.11 -2.43 -21.45
C GLY A 83 13.95 -3.81 -22.07
N VAL A 84 15.00 -4.63 -22.01
CA VAL A 84 14.96 -6.02 -22.51
C VAL A 84 14.24 -6.93 -21.51
N GLY A 85 13.08 -7.46 -21.91
CA GLY A 85 12.38 -8.53 -21.17
C GLY A 85 13.08 -9.89 -21.29
N ASN A 86 12.93 -10.75 -20.27
CA ASN A 86 13.44 -12.13 -20.28
C ASN A 86 12.36 -13.12 -19.78
N PRO A 87 11.83 -14.05 -20.58
CA PRO A 87 12.18 -14.28 -21.98
C PRO A 87 11.82 -13.06 -22.84
N THR A 88 12.51 -12.90 -23.96
CA THR A 88 12.26 -11.81 -24.93
C THR A 88 10.83 -11.82 -25.49
N THR A 89 10.11 -12.92 -25.32
CA THR A 89 8.68 -13.05 -25.61
C THR A 89 7.78 -12.16 -24.73
N LEU A 90 8.29 -11.67 -23.60
CA LEU A 90 7.59 -10.67 -22.76
C LEU A 90 7.68 -9.24 -23.30
N ASN A 91 8.34 -9.05 -24.45
CA ASN A 91 8.71 -7.74 -25.00
C ASN A 91 7.83 -7.17 -26.15
N PRO A 92 6.57 -7.52 -26.40
CA PRO A 92 5.79 -6.77 -27.39
C PRO A 92 5.22 -5.47 -26.78
N PRO A 93 5.40 -4.25 -27.35
CA PRO A 93 6.11 -3.89 -28.59
C PRO A 93 7.55 -3.35 -28.41
N GLY A 94 8.23 -3.65 -27.30
CA GLY A 94 9.59 -3.19 -27.00
C GLY A 94 10.73 -4.05 -27.61
N PRO A 95 11.99 -3.80 -27.21
CA PRO A 95 12.41 -2.81 -26.22
C PRO A 95 12.54 -1.42 -26.84
N VAL A 96 12.11 -0.38 -26.13
CA VAL A 96 12.40 1.02 -26.49
C VAL A 96 13.88 1.34 -26.36
N ASN A 97 14.55 0.72 -25.39
CA ASN A 97 15.98 0.86 -25.13
C ASN A 97 16.62 -0.52 -24.86
N PRO A 98 17.28 -1.13 -25.86
CA PRO A 98 17.85 -2.47 -25.73
C PRO A 98 19.09 -2.52 -24.81
N LEU A 99 19.63 -1.37 -24.38
CA LEU A 99 20.79 -1.28 -23.48
C LEU A 99 20.41 -1.34 -22.00
N VAL A 100 19.11 -1.43 -21.69
CA VAL A 100 18.55 -1.39 -20.34
C VAL A 100 17.92 -2.73 -20.00
N THR A 101 18.16 -3.21 -18.78
CA THR A 101 17.49 -4.40 -18.23
C THR A 101 17.05 -4.10 -16.80
N PHE A 102 15.83 -4.47 -16.43
CA PHE A 102 15.32 -4.29 -15.07
C PHE A 102 15.18 -5.63 -14.36
N ARG A 103 15.67 -5.67 -13.13
CA ARG A 103 15.31 -6.66 -12.12
C ARG A 103 14.50 -5.96 -11.06
N TYR A 104 13.32 -6.49 -10.74
CA TYR A 104 12.48 -5.91 -9.70
C TYR A 104 12.05 -6.97 -8.69
N ALA A 105 12.23 -6.67 -7.40
CA ALA A 105 11.76 -7.49 -6.30
C ALA A 105 10.50 -6.87 -5.68
N ALA A 106 9.35 -7.49 -5.94
CA ALA A 106 8.07 -7.13 -5.37
C ALA A 106 7.94 -7.68 -3.94
N ILE A 107 8.55 -6.97 -2.98
CA ILE A 107 8.69 -7.43 -1.59
C ILE A 107 7.94 -6.56 -0.59
N ASN A 108 6.99 -5.73 -1.02
CA ASN A 108 6.27 -4.69 -0.26
C ASN A 108 7.05 -3.37 -0.08
N SER A 109 6.34 -2.25 0.11
CA SER A 109 6.93 -0.91 0.23
C SER A 109 7.99 -0.83 1.32
N SER A 110 7.69 -1.36 2.52
CA SER A 110 8.57 -1.25 3.68
C SER A 110 9.87 -2.00 3.50
N ALA A 111 9.80 -3.28 3.10
CA ALA A 111 10.99 -4.08 2.84
C ALA A 111 11.76 -3.58 1.62
N GLY A 112 11.05 -3.04 0.62
CA GLY A 112 11.65 -2.43 -0.56
C GLY A 112 12.45 -1.16 -0.25
N LEU A 113 11.90 -0.26 0.57
CA LEU A 113 12.61 0.93 1.05
C LEU A 113 13.79 0.54 1.95
N ALA A 114 13.62 -0.46 2.83
CA ALA A 114 14.72 -0.95 3.65
C ALA A 114 15.87 -1.51 2.79
N ALA A 115 15.58 -2.34 1.78
CA ALA A 115 16.57 -2.85 0.84
C ALA A 115 17.28 -1.73 0.05
N PHE A 116 16.52 -0.70 -0.33
CA PHE A 116 17.07 0.49 -0.99
C PHE A 116 18.03 1.27 -0.08
N PHE A 117 17.61 1.64 1.13
CA PHE A 117 18.48 2.41 2.04
C PHE A 117 19.66 1.62 2.60
N THR A 118 19.54 0.30 2.75
CA THR A 118 20.63 -0.57 3.19
C THR A 118 21.50 -1.07 2.04
N GLN A 119 21.15 -0.76 0.78
CA GLN A 119 21.77 -1.32 -0.42
C GLN A 119 21.92 -2.85 -0.35
N THR A 120 20.92 -3.53 0.22
CA THR A 120 20.90 -4.99 0.37
C THR A 120 19.82 -5.55 -0.54
N PRO A 121 20.13 -5.89 -1.80
CA PRO A 121 19.16 -6.47 -2.70
C PRO A 121 18.66 -7.83 -2.16
N PRO A 122 17.38 -8.17 -2.37
CA PRO A 122 16.86 -9.47 -1.98
C PRO A 122 17.62 -10.60 -2.67
N PRO A 123 17.83 -11.75 -1.99
CA PRO A 123 18.53 -12.88 -2.58
C PRO A 123 17.90 -13.28 -3.92
N ALA A 124 18.72 -13.36 -4.97
CA ALA A 124 18.32 -13.94 -6.24
C ALA A 124 18.81 -15.38 -6.32
N THR A 125 17.92 -16.31 -6.63
CA THR A 125 18.27 -17.71 -6.88
C THR A 125 19.30 -17.79 -8.02
N GLY A 126 20.48 -18.35 -7.71
CA GLY A 126 21.53 -18.62 -8.71
C GLY A 126 22.40 -17.44 -9.14
N ALA A 127 22.39 -16.29 -8.43
CA ALA A 127 23.27 -15.16 -8.75
C ALA A 127 24.40 -14.98 -7.72
N THR A 128 25.65 -14.94 -8.18
CA THR A 128 26.86 -14.73 -7.36
C THR A 128 27.22 -13.25 -7.14
N ILE A 129 26.54 -12.33 -7.83
CA ILE A 129 26.75 -10.87 -7.74
C ILE A 129 25.46 -10.23 -7.23
N ASN A 130 25.57 -9.43 -6.17
CA ASN A 130 24.47 -8.65 -5.62
C ASN A 130 24.63 -7.17 -6.05
N PRO A 131 24.18 -6.79 -7.26
CA PRO A 131 24.32 -5.42 -7.75
C PRO A 131 23.55 -4.44 -6.86
N PRO A 132 24.06 -3.21 -6.64
CA PRO A 132 23.43 -2.25 -5.74
C PRO A 132 22.00 -1.88 -6.18
N VAL A 133 21.12 -1.66 -5.20
CA VAL A 133 19.73 -1.28 -5.46
C VAL A 133 19.70 0.11 -6.09
N SER A 134 19.18 0.18 -7.31
CA SER A 134 19.16 1.38 -8.15
C SER A 134 17.96 2.28 -7.86
N PHE A 135 16.81 1.70 -7.50
CA PHE A 135 15.60 2.45 -7.17
C PHE A 135 14.71 1.65 -6.21
N ALA A 136 13.85 2.37 -5.50
CA ALA A 136 12.76 1.79 -4.73
C ALA A 136 11.40 2.19 -5.31
N ASP A 137 10.36 1.46 -4.90
CA ASP A 137 8.98 1.80 -5.21
C ASP A 137 8.11 1.64 -3.97
N THR A 138 7.28 2.64 -3.71
CA THR A 138 6.46 2.73 -2.52
C THR A 138 5.10 3.34 -2.80
N ASP A 139 4.06 2.74 -2.23
CA ASP A 139 2.72 3.32 -2.13
C ASP A 139 2.57 4.28 -0.92
N ASP A 140 3.62 4.38 -0.10
CA ASP A 140 3.70 5.25 1.07
C ASP A 140 4.93 6.18 0.92
N PRO A 141 4.72 7.46 0.56
CA PRO A 141 5.82 8.36 0.25
C PRO A 141 6.70 8.60 1.48
N ILE A 142 8.02 8.58 1.30
CA ILE A 142 8.99 8.90 2.36
C ILE A 142 8.74 10.32 2.89
N THR A 143 8.80 10.49 4.21
CA THR A 143 8.51 11.75 4.89
C THR A 143 9.73 12.36 5.59
N GLY A 144 10.81 11.59 5.75
CA GLY A 144 11.95 11.97 6.56
C GLY A 144 13.11 12.60 5.80
N THR A 145 14.24 12.63 6.48
CA THR A 145 15.55 13.12 6.01
C THR A 145 16.50 11.97 5.70
N GLU A 146 15.96 10.76 5.52
CA GLU A 146 16.74 9.56 5.20
C GLU A 146 17.65 9.84 4.02
N LYS A 147 18.93 9.51 4.18
CA LYS A 147 19.95 9.65 3.15
C LYS A 147 20.92 8.51 3.31
N LEU A 148 21.51 8.07 2.20
CA LEU A 148 22.58 7.10 2.23
C LEU A 148 23.91 7.85 2.07
N SER A 149 24.79 7.81 3.07
CA SER A 149 25.97 8.67 3.07
C SER A 149 27.12 8.15 2.18
N ALA A 150 27.12 6.86 1.83
CA ALA A 150 28.18 6.22 1.04
C ALA A 150 27.64 5.00 0.27
N GLY A 151 28.36 4.60 -0.76
CA GLY A 151 28.01 3.47 -1.63
C GLY A 151 27.99 3.85 -3.11
N PRO A 152 27.84 2.86 -4.01
CA PRO A 152 27.80 3.09 -5.45
C PRO A 152 26.55 3.88 -5.90
N ASN A 153 25.45 3.78 -5.16
CA ASN A 153 24.27 4.61 -5.28
C ASN A 153 24.03 5.22 -3.90
N ALA A 154 24.05 6.55 -3.77
CA ALA A 154 24.00 7.19 -2.46
C ALA A 154 23.49 8.64 -2.56
N GLY A 155 23.24 9.24 -1.40
CA GLY A 155 22.93 10.65 -1.24
C GLY A 155 21.48 10.90 -0.85
N THR A 156 20.94 12.04 -1.28
CA THR A 156 19.61 12.50 -0.89
C THR A 156 18.56 11.86 -1.79
N PRO A 157 17.52 11.22 -1.23
CA PRO A 157 16.51 10.56 -2.04
C PRO A 157 15.69 11.57 -2.84
N ILE A 158 15.37 11.15 -4.06
CA ILE A 158 14.45 11.82 -4.98
C ILE A 158 13.22 10.94 -5.05
N GLN A 159 12.05 11.51 -4.87
CA GLN A 159 10.80 10.77 -4.88
C GLN A 159 9.83 11.41 -5.85
N VAL A 160 9.30 10.64 -6.79
CA VAL A 160 8.31 11.15 -7.74
C VAL A 160 7.16 10.18 -7.90
N PRO A 161 5.91 10.66 -7.92
CA PRO A 161 4.79 9.81 -8.31
C PRO A 161 5.01 9.38 -9.76
N VAL A 162 4.68 8.14 -10.08
CA VAL A 162 4.75 7.63 -11.46
C VAL A 162 3.40 7.19 -12.01
N ILE A 163 2.47 6.83 -11.12
CA ILE A 163 1.13 6.38 -11.50
C ILE A 163 0.15 6.61 -10.34
N THR A 164 -1.14 6.72 -10.65
CA THR A 164 -2.21 6.70 -9.66
C THR A 164 -3.08 5.46 -9.78
N TYR A 165 -3.70 5.07 -8.68
CA TYR A 165 -4.60 3.92 -8.61
C TYR A 165 -5.81 4.24 -7.75
N GLY A 166 -6.87 3.47 -7.96
CA GLY A 166 -8.09 3.53 -7.17
C GLY A 166 -8.31 2.26 -6.38
N VAL A 167 -8.90 2.39 -5.20
CA VAL A 167 -9.29 1.27 -4.34
C VAL A 167 -10.76 0.97 -4.55
N ALA A 168 -11.04 -0.11 -5.27
CA ALA A 168 -12.40 -0.57 -5.52
C ALA A 168 -13.03 -1.16 -4.27
N LEU A 169 -14.26 -0.77 -3.98
CA LEU A 169 -15.15 -1.54 -3.11
C LEU A 169 -15.78 -2.67 -3.93
N ALA A 170 -15.03 -3.77 -4.05
CA ALA A 170 -15.41 -4.93 -4.83
C ALA A 170 -16.41 -5.81 -4.06
N TYR A 171 -17.39 -6.38 -4.75
CA TYR A 171 -18.42 -7.21 -4.12
C TYR A 171 -18.72 -8.47 -4.93
N ASN A 172 -19.32 -9.44 -4.24
CA ASN A 172 -19.87 -10.66 -4.81
C ASN A 172 -21.37 -10.50 -5.09
N PRO A 173 -21.82 -10.58 -6.35
CA PRO A 173 -23.20 -10.31 -6.71
C PRO A 173 -24.17 -11.48 -6.42
N THR A 174 -23.70 -12.63 -5.94
CA THR A 174 -24.55 -13.81 -5.75
C THR A 174 -25.68 -13.55 -4.76
N GLY A 175 -26.91 -13.53 -5.27
CA GLY A 175 -28.13 -13.23 -4.52
C GLY A 175 -28.48 -11.73 -4.45
N LEU A 176 -27.84 -10.89 -5.28
CA LEU A 176 -28.09 -9.46 -5.40
C LEU A 176 -28.70 -9.12 -6.77
N ASN A 177 -29.65 -8.19 -6.78
CA ASN A 177 -30.25 -7.58 -7.96
C ASN A 177 -29.40 -6.37 -8.39
N VAL A 178 -28.27 -6.64 -9.02
CA VAL A 178 -27.28 -5.62 -9.39
C VAL A 178 -27.77 -4.78 -10.59
N PRO A 179 -27.84 -3.44 -10.48
CA PRO A 179 -28.10 -2.57 -11.63
C PRO A 179 -27.04 -2.71 -12.73
N ALA A 180 -27.41 -2.42 -13.98
CA ALA A 180 -26.44 -2.44 -15.09
C ALA A 180 -25.28 -1.45 -14.90
N ASP A 181 -25.55 -0.31 -14.25
CA ASP A 181 -24.56 0.69 -13.87
C ASP A 181 -23.82 0.38 -12.56
N GLY A 182 -24.14 -0.75 -11.90
CA GLY A 182 -23.58 -1.19 -10.64
C GLY A 182 -24.31 -0.64 -9.41
N ILE A 183 -24.05 -1.24 -8.24
CA ILE A 183 -24.62 -0.78 -6.97
C ILE A 183 -23.99 0.56 -6.59
N LYS A 184 -24.83 1.57 -6.40
CA LYS A 184 -24.45 2.88 -5.87
C LYS A 184 -24.38 2.83 -4.35
N LEU A 185 -23.31 3.39 -3.79
CA LEU A 185 -23.14 3.57 -2.35
C LEU A 185 -22.78 5.03 -2.07
N SER A 186 -23.64 5.72 -1.33
CA SER A 186 -23.35 7.05 -0.82
C SER A 186 -22.19 7.00 0.16
N ARG A 187 -21.64 8.17 0.48
CA ARG A 187 -20.57 8.29 1.47
C ARG A 187 -20.97 7.69 2.81
N ALA A 188 -22.20 7.99 3.25
CA ALA A 188 -22.74 7.48 4.49
C ALA A 188 -22.97 5.96 4.45
N THR A 189 -23.37 5.41 3.31
CA THR A 189 -23.59 3.97 3.16
C THR A 189 -22.29 3.19 3.18
N TYR A 190 -21.27 3.58 2.41
CA TYR A 190 -20.00 2.84 2.49
C TYR A 190 -19.32 3.03 3.86
N LEU A 191 -19.46 4.18 4.52
CA LEU A 191 -19.09 4.34 5.93
C LEU A 191 -19.83 3.32 6.82
N GLY A 192 -21.16 3.22 6.69
CA GLY A 192 -21.98 2.33 7.50
C GLY A 192 -21.62 0.86 7.35
N ILE A 193 -21.31 0.44 6.12
CA ILE A 193 -20.81 -0.91 5.83
C ILE A 193 -19.49 -1.17 6.58
N PHE A 194 -18.50 -0.29 6.43
CA PHE A 194 -17.17 -0.50 7.03
C PHE A 194 -17.10 -0.20 8.53
N ASN A 195 -18.08 0.53 9.08
CA ASN A 195 -18.31 0.65 10.53
C ASN A 195 -19.13 -0.50 11.12
N GLY A 196 -19.74 -1.36 10.28
CA GLY A 196 -20.59 -2.46 10.71
C GLY A 196 -22.00 -2.06 11.16
N THR A 197 -22.46 -0.85 10.85
CA THR A 197 -23.83 -0.38 11.13
C THR A 197 -24.80 -0.65 9.98
N ILE A 198 -24.30 -1.00 8.80
CA ILE A 198 -25.05 -1.59 7.68
C ILE A 198 -24.56 -3.03 7.53
N THR A 199 -25.40 -3.99 7.89
CA THR A 199 -25.04 -5.41 7.95
C THR A 199 -25.78 -6.27 6.93
N ASN A 200 -26.66 -5.67 6.12
CA ASN A 200 -27.52 -6.39 5.18
C ASN A 200 -27.69 -5.62 3.87
N TRP A 201 -27.76 -6.33 2.75
CA TRP A 201 -27.91 -5.74 1.42
C TRP A 201 -29.30 -5.16 1.15
N ASN A 202 -30.31 -5.52 1.95
CA ASN A 202 -31.65 -4.95 1.89
C ASN A 202 -31.84 -3.71 2.79
N ASP A 203 -30.76 -3.15 3.36
CA ASP A 203 -30.84 -1.92 4.16
C ASP A 203 -31.44 -0.77 3.33
N GLY A 204 -32.35 -0.01 3.95
CA GLY A 204 -33.07 1.09 3.29
C GLY A 204 -32.15 2.15 2.71
N ARG A 205 -30.97 2.40 3.32
CA ARG A 205 -29.98 3.36 2.81
C ARG A 205 -29.40 2.92 1.47
N ILE A 206 -29.11 1.63 1.30
CA ILE A 206 -28.66 1.09 0.01
C ILE A 206 -29.79 1.26 -1.03
N THR A 207 -31.03 1.00 -0.64
CA THR A 207 -32.18 1.19 -1.54
C THR A 207 -32.34 2.66 -1.96
N THR A 208 -32.18 3.61 -1.03
CA THR A 208 -32.20 5.06 -1.31
C THR A 208 -31.08 5.47 -2.28
N ASP A 209 -29.85 5.01 -2.06
CA ASP A 209 -28.72 5.31 -2.95
C ASP A 209 -28.94 4.81 -4.39
N ASN A 210 -29.78 3.78 -4.55
CA ASN A 210 -30.11 3.14 -5.81
C ASN A 210 -31.49 3.55 -6.35
N GLY A 211 -32.00 4.72 -5.95
CA GLY A 211 -33.22 5.31 -6.50
C GLY A 211 -34.49 4.51 -6.18
N GLY A 212 -34.55 3.89 -5.00
CA GLY A 212 -35.67 3.05 -4.59
C GLY A 212 -35.56 1.59 -5.03
N ARG A 213 -34.52 1.21 -5.79
CA ARG A 213 -34.31 -0.18 -6.21
C ARG A 213 -33.83 -1.04 -5.05
N VAL A 214 -34.58 -2.11 -4.77
CA VAL A 214 -34.23 -3.11 -3.77
C VAL A 214 -33.11 -4.02 -4.30
N ILE A 215 -31.92 -3.92 -3.70
CA ILE A 215 -30.73 -4.68 -4.11
C ILE A 215 -30.80 -6.15 -3.69
N SER A 216 -31.55 -6.49 -2.64
CA SER A 216 -31.86 -7.88 -2.31
C SER A 216 -33.28 -7.98 -1.78
N ALA A 217 -34.09 -8.84 -2.40
CA ALA A 217 -35.49 -9.04 -2.01
C ALA A 217 -35.63 -9.82 -0.69
N VAL A 218 -34.58 -10.54 -0.29
CA VAL A 218 -34.51 -11.29 0.96
C VAL A 218 -33.42 -10.73 1.84
N SER A 219 -33.46 -11.05 3.14
CA SER A 219 -32.36 -10.74 4.04
C SER A 219 -31.08 -11.43 3.54
N LYS A 220 -30.11 -10.62 3.12
CA LYS A 220 -28.80 -11.06 2.62
C LYS A 220 -27.71 -10.34 3.41
N PRO A 221 -27.09 -11.01 4.38
CA PRO A 221 -26.01 -10.42 5.17
C PRO A 221 -24.87 -9.91 4.29
N ILE A 222 -24.32 -8.76 4.66
CA ILE A 222 -23.08 -8.23 4.10
C ILE A 222 -21.92 -8.89 4.83
N VAL A 223 -21.06 -9.56 4.08
CA VAL A 223 -19.81 -10.12 4.61
C VAL A 223 -18.66 -9.21 4.24
N VAL A 224 -18.18 -8.39 5.17
CA VAL A 224 -17.04 -7.52 4.89
C VAL A 224 -15.74 -8.33 4.92
N VAL A 225 -14.91 -8.19 3.88
CA VAL A 225 -13.57 -8.77 3.78
C VAL A 225 -12.52 -7.67 3.86
N ARG A 226 -11.67 -7.71 4.88
CA ARG A 226 -10.58 -6.74 5.12
C ARG A 226 -9.19 -7.36 4.94
N ARG A 227 -8.15 -6.52 4.85
CA ARG A 227 -6.75 -6.97 4.82
C ARG A 227 -6.29 -7.45 6.20
N SER A 228 -5.55 -8.56 6.26
CA SER A 228 -4.94 -9.06 7.49
C SER A 228 -3.59 -8.45 7.81
N ASP A 229 -2.92 -7.93 6.79
CA ASP A 229 -1.60 -7.33 6.79
C ASP A 229 -1.67 -5.80 6.63
N ASN A 230 -0.56 -5.11 6.86
CA ASN A 230 -0.43 -3.68 6.56
C ASN A 230 -0.68 -3.43 5.07
N SER A 231 -1.51 -2.44 4.76
CA SER A 231 -2.06 -2.28 3.41
C SER A 231 -2.30 -0.83 3.05
N ALA A 232 -1.74 -0.40 1.91
CA ALA A 232 -2.06 0.89 1.30
C ALA A 232 -3.56 1.00 0.95
N ASN A 233 -4.22 -0.09 0.56
CA ASN A 233 -5.66 -0.07 0.32
C ASN A 233 -6.46 0.21 1.61
N THR A 234 -6.02 -0.35 2.74
CA THR A 234 -6.60 -0.01 4.05
C THR A 234 -6.33 1.44 4.42
N PHE A 235 -5.11 1.93 4.19
CA PHE A 235 -4.76 3.34 4.40
C PHE A 235 -5.68 4.26 3.60
N THR A 236 -5.77 4.06 2.27
CA THR A 236 -6.61 4.89 1.39
C THR A 236 -8.07 4.90 1.81
N LEU A 237 -8.66 3.74 2.10
CA LEU A 237 -10.06 3.65 2.54
C LEU A 237 -10.26 4.40 3.87
N SER A 238 -9.44 4.12 4.87
CA SER A 238 -9.60 4.69 6.20
C SER A 238 -9.25 6.19 6.26
N SER A 239 -8.28 6.64 5.47
CA SER A 239 -7.95 8.06 5.29
C SER A 239 -9.09 8.83 4.61
N ASN A 240 -9.72 8.25 3.57
CA ASN A 240 -10.92 8.85 2.99
C ASN A 240 -12.03 8.97 4.02
N LEU A 241 -12.34 7.88 4.74
CA LEU A 241 -13.40 7.86 5.74
C LEU A 241 -13.12 8.85 6.88
N LYS A 242 -11.86 8.97 7.32
CA LYS A 242 -11.44 9.95 8.32
C LYS A 242 -11.62 11.38 7.82
N ALA A 243 -11.16 11.69 6.61
CA ALA A 243 -11.30 13.02 6.01
C ALA A 243 -12.77 13.39 5.78
N ALA A 244 -13.59 12.43 5.38
CA ALA A 244 -15.00 12.59 5.08
C ALA A 244 -15.87 12.83 6.33
N PHE A 245 -15.55 12.13 7.43
CA PHE A 245 -16.47 11.97 8.56
C PHE A 245 -15.89 12.32 9.93
N GLY A 246 -14.61 12.71 10.01
CA GLY A 246 -14.00 13.21 11.24
C GLY A 246 -14.10 12.23 12.39
N ALA A 247 -14.86 12.58 13.43
CA ALA A 247 -15.04 11.75 14.63
C ALA A 247 -15.98 10.55 14.42
N THR A 248 -16.90 10.60 13.45
CA THR A 248 -17.83 9.49 13.15
C THR A 248 -17.08 8.26 12.62
N TRP A 249 -15.95 8.48 11.93
CA TRP A 249 -14.98 7.42 11.69
C TRP A 249 -14.05 7.28 12.90
N ASN A 250 -14.40 6.34 13.78
CA ASN A 250 -13.72 6.09 15.05
C ASN A 250 -12.88 4.81 15.04
N ARG A 251 -12.59 4.26 13.85
CA ARG A 251 -11.89 2.97 13.72
C ARG A 251 -10.37 3.12 13.67
N GLY A 252 -9.83 4.27 13.29
CA GLY A 252 -8.39 4.48 13.07
C GLY A 252 -8.04 4.65 11.58
N VAL A 253 -6.79 5.01 11.26
CA VAL A 253 -6.28 5.12 9.88
C VAL A 253 -5.13 4.14 9.69
N GLY A 254 -5.29 3.16 8.80
CA GLY A 254 -4.31 2.07 8.66
C GLY A 254 -3.01 2.59 8.07
N GLU A 255 -2.02 2.89 8.88
CA GLU A 255 -0.73 3.43 8.44
C GLU A 255 0.23 2.30 8.00
N ILE A 256 1.05 2.55 6.99
CA ILE A 256 2.18 1.67 6.63
C ILE A 256 3.38 2.16 7.44
N SER A 257 4.07 1.26 8.14
CA SER A 257 5.30 1.60 8.86
C SER A 257 6.45 0.75 8.31
N ILE A 258 7.61 1.39 8.15
CA ILE A 258 8.87 0.70 7.87
C ILE A 258 9.52 0.35 9.22
N ALA A 259 9.92 -0.92 9.39
CA ALA A 259 11.00 -1.21 10.30
C ALA A 259 12.25 -0.53 9.71
N GLN A 260 12.84 0.46 10.38
CA GLN A 260 14.23 0.79 10.06
C GLN A 260 15.09 -0.43 10.43
N ALA A 261 15.93 -0.86 9.50
CA ALA A 261 17.06 -1.72 9.84
C ALA A 261 17.93 -0.96 10.85
N GLY A 262 17.81 -1.26 12.15
CA GLY A 262 18.74 -0.76 13.17
C GLY A 262 18.18 -0.25 14.51
N GLY A 263 16.87 -0.14 14.73
CA GLY A 263 16.33 0.16 16.07
C GLY A 263 15.22 1.21 16.12
N ILE A 264 14.18 0.91 16.90
CA ILE A 264 12.96 1.70 17.15
C ILE A 264 12.62 1.58 18.65
N PRO A 265 11.94 2.59 19.26
CA PRO A 265 10.70 2.28 19.98
C PRO A 265 9.49 3.15 19.56
N ASN A 266 8.40 2.45 19.14
CA ASN A 266 7.00 2.47 19.62
C ASN A 266 6.55 3.59 20.60
N PRO A 267 5.29 4.09 20.60
CA PRO A 267 4.05 3.79 19.87
C PRO A 267 3.96 3.39 18.39
N LEU A 268 3.83 2.12 18.07
CA LEU A 268 3.47 1.56 16.77
C LEU A 268 2.00 1.85 16.43
N PRO A 269 1.62 1.57 15.18
CA PRO A 269 0.51 0.62 15.06
C PRO A 269 0.62 -0.41 13.89
N ALA A 270 0.31 -1.67 14.21
CA ALA A 270 -0.30 -2.60 13.25
C ALA A 270 -1.63 -2.01 12.77
N ASN A 271 -2.07 -2.29 11.52
CA ASN A 271 -3.34 -1.85 10.91
C ASN A 271 -4.29 -1.19 11.94
N THR A 272 -4.13 0.13 12.19
CA THR A 272 -4.75 0.78 13.37
C THR A 272 -6.27 0.66 13.37
N VAL A 273 -6.81 0.31 12.19
CA VAL A 273 -8.24 0.19 11.97
C VAL A 273 -8.75 -0.99 12.79
N VAL A 274 -9.47 -0.67 13.86
CA VAL A 274 -10.13 -1.66 14.72
C VAL A 274 -11.44 -2.12 14.05
N TRP A 275 -11.32 -3.16 13.26
CA TRP A 275 -12.46 -3.76 12.55
C TRP A 275 -13.41 -4.51 13.50
N PRO A 276 -14.72 -4.53 13.20
CA PRO A 276 -15.66 -5.45 13.86
C PRO A 276 -15.20 -6.91 13.78
N ALA A 277 -15.38 -7.66 14.89
CA ALA A 277 -14.88 -9.04 15.01
C ALA A 277 -15.50 -10.02 14.00
N ASN A 278 -16.70 -9.73 13.50
CA ASN A 278 -17.39 -10.52 12.49
C ASN A 278 -16.89 -10.27 11.05
N PHE A 279 -15.97 -9.34 10.83
CA PHE A 279 -15.38 -9.11 9.51
C PHE A 279 -14.37 -10.21 9.18
N GLN A 280 -14.48 -10.75 7.98
CA GLN A 280 -13.53 -11.73 7.47
C GLN A 280 -12.25 -11.05 7.00
N PHE A 281 -11.17 -11.82 6.88
CA PHE A 281 -9.88 -11.28 6.49
C PHE A 281 -9.09 -12.19 5.58
N ALA A 282 -8.21 -11.59 4.80
CA ALA A 282 -7.22 -12.29 3.99
C ALA A 282 -5.97 -11.43 3.83
N SER A 283 -4.83 -12.09 3.61
CA SER A 283 -3.55 -11.41 3.35
C SER A 283 -3.43 -11.01 1.89
N GLY A 284 -2.95 -9.80 1.63
CA GLY A 284 -2.72 -9.27 0.29
C GLY A 284 -4.00 -9.00 -0.53
N SER A 285 -3.89 -8.18 -1.59
CA SER A 285 -5.04 -7.86 -2.45
C SER A 285 -5.62 -9.11 -3.15
N LYS A 286 -4.77 -10.04 -3.60
CA LYS A 286 -5.21 -11.31 -4.24
C LYS A 286 -6.01 -12.20 -3.28
N GLY A 287 -5.58 -12.30 -2.02
CA GLY A 287 -6.29 -13.07 -1.00
C GLY A 287 -7.66 -12.48 -0.72
N VAL A 288 -7.75 -11.15 -0.55
CA VAL A 288 -9.02 -10.44 -0.38
C VAL A 288 -9.93 -10.62 -1.60
N ALA A 289 -9.42 -10.45 -2.82
CA ALA A 289 -10.19 -10.64 -4.05
C ALA A 289 -10.74 -12.06 -4.17
N THR A 290 -9.92 -13.07 -3.87
CA THR A 290 -10.33 -14.48 -3.87
C THR A 290 -11.45 -14.70 -2.87
N LYS A 291 -11.29 -14.19 -1.65
CA LYS A 291 -12.30 -14.35 -0.58
C LYS A 291 -13.62 -13.66 -0.93
N ILE A 292 -13.59 -12.47 -1.53
CA ILE A 292 -14.78 -11.80 -2.06
C ILE A 292 -15.43 -12.69 -3.12
N LYS A 293 -14.66 -13.16 -4.11
CA LYS A 293 -15.17 -13.99 -5.21
C LYS A 293 -15.88 -15.26 -4.75
N THR A 294 -15.41 -15.89 -3.67
CA THR A 294 -15.97 -17.17 -3.17
C THR A 294 -17.05 -16.99 -2.10
N THR A 295 -17.34 -15.76 -1.66
CA THR A 295 -18.26 -15.52 -0.54
C THR A 295 -19.46 -14.70 -1.00
N ALA A 296 -20.63 -15.36 -1.13
CA ALA A 296 -21.84 -14.73 -1.64
C ALA A 296 -22.27 -13.52 -0.78
N GLY A 297 -22.49 -12.36 -1.39
CA GLY A 297 -22.82 -11.12 -0.68
C GLY A 297 -21.64 -10.47 0.05
N ALA A 298 -20.41 -10.93 -0.18
CA ALA A 298 -19.25 -10.26 0.38
C ALA A 298 -18.98 -8.91 -0.30
N ILE A 299 -18.42 -7.98 0.47
CA ILE A 299 -17.84 -6.72 -0.03
C ILE A 299 -16.48 -6.52 0.64
N GLY A 300 -15.51 -6.01 -0.09
CA GLY A 300 -14.19 -5.69 0.46
C GLY A 300 -13.48 -4.67 -0.41
N TYR A 301 -12.23 -4.37 -0.07
CA TYR A 301 -11.44 -3.36 -0.76
C TYR A 301 -10.19 -3.95 -1.40
N VAL A 302 -10.02 -3.70 -2.71
CA VAL A 302 -8.84 -4.10 -3.49
C VAL A 302 -8.52 -3.00 -4.50
N ASP A 303 -7.26 -2.87 -4.89
CA ASP A 303 -6.87 -1.99 -6.00
C ASP A 303 -7.60 -2.39 -7.31
N ASN A 304 -7.87 -1.39 -8.16
CA ASN A 304 -8.65 -1.59 -9.39
C ASN A 304 -8.04 -2.64 -10.33
N SER A 305 -6.71 -2.74 -10.38
CA SER A 305 -6.03 -3.72 -11.20
C SER A 305 -6.28 -5.14 -10.70
N THR A 306 -6.18 -5.38 -9.38
CA THR A 306 -6.55 -6.67 -8.77
C THR A 306 -8.02 -7.01 -9.02
N ARG A 307 -8.93 -6.02 -8.89
CA ARG A 307 -10.35 -6.22 -9.20
C ARG A 307 -10.54 -6.74 -10.63
N LEU A 308 -9.97 -6.04 -11.61
CA LEU A 308 -10.06 -6.39 -13.03
C LEU A 308 -9.47 -7.79 -13.30
N ALA A 309 -8.29 -8.07 -12.76
CA ALA A 309 -7.61 -9.36 -12.91
C ALA A 309 -8.41 -10.55 -12.35
N ASN A 310 -9.32 -10.30 -11.39
CA ASN A 310 -10.16 -11.34 -10.79
C ASN A 310 -11.59 -11.37 -11.32
N GLY A 311 -11.95 -10.46 -12.24
CA GLY A 311 -13.29 -10.34 -12.79
C GLY A 311 -14.34 -9.89 -11.77
N LEU A 312 -13.93 -9.07 -10.79
CA LEU A 312 -14.83 -8.61 -9.73
C LEU A 312 -15.61 -7.37 -10.13
N GLN A 313 -16.89 -7.33 -9.73
CA GLN A 313 -17.70 -6.12 -9.77
C GLN A 313 -17.29 -5.18 -8.63
N ALA A 314 -17.52 -3.88 -8.80
CA ALA A 314 -17.27 -2.87 -7.78
C ALA A 314 -18.42 -1.87 -7.69
N ALA A 315 -18.60 -1.32 -6.50
CA ALA A 315 -19.62 -0.31 -6.24
C ALA A 315 -19.24 1.03 -6.87
N VAL A 316 -20.28 1.75 -7.31
CA VAL A 316 -20.21 3.14 -7.76
C VAL A 316 -20.28 4.02 -6.53
N LEU A 317 -19.26 4.83 -6.29
CA LEU A 317 -19.14 5.56 -5.03
C LEU A 317 -19.48 7.02 -5.20
N GLN A 318 -20.26 7.55 -4.27
CA GLN A 318 -20.46 8.98 -4.16
C GLN A 318 -19.17 9.66 -3.67
N ASN A 319 -18.75 10.75 -4.32
CA ASN A 319 -17.64 11.58 -3.86
C ASN A 319 -18.14 12.83 -3.10
N LYS A 320 -17.22 13.70 -2.68
CA LYS A 320 -17.58 14.92 -1.93
C LYS A 320 -18.46 15.91 -2.69
N ALA A 321 -18.44 15.89 -4.02
CA ALA A 321 -19.32 16.69 -4.87
C ALA A 321 -20.77 16.17 -4.93
N GLY A 322 -21.06 15.03 -4.27
CA GLY A 322 -22.38 14.42 -4.25
C GLY A 322 -22.69 13.54 -5.46
N THR A 323 -21.75 13.38 -6.40
CA THR A 323 -21.90 12.60 -7.62
C THR A 323 -21.37 11.17 -7.47
N TYR A 324 -22.03 10.23 -8.14
CA TYR A 324 -21.69 8.81 -8.13
C TYR A 324 -20.74 8.45 -9.28
N ASN A 325 -19.55 7.98 -8.93
CA ASN A 325 -18.48 7.73 -9.88
C ASN A 325 -18.09 6.25 -9.90
N PRO A 326 -18.16 5.56 -11.05
CA PRO A 326 -17.62 4.21 -11.17
C PRO A 326 -16.09 4.28 -11.13
N ILE A 327 -15.46 3.20 -10.67
CA ILE A 327 -14.00 3.12 -10.68
C ILE A 327 -13.50 2.89 -12.11
N SER A 328 -12.64 3.79 -12.60
CA SER A 328 -12.03 3.72 -13.92
C SER A 328 -10.72 4.49 -13.92
N PRO A 329 -9.77 4.19 -14.83
CA PRO A 329 -8.58 5.02 -15.02
C PRO A 329 -8.90 6.53 -15.15
N THR A 330 -9.96 6.88 -15.89
CA THR A 330 -10.39 8.26 -16.07
C THR A 330 -10.85 8.91 -14.76
N SER A 331 -11.78 8.28 -14.04
CA SER A 331 -12.30 8.82 -12.77
C SER A 331 -11.25 8.84 -11.66
N ILE A 332 -10.29 7.91 -11.66
CA ILE A 332 -9.13 7.95 -10.76
C ILE A 332 -8.23 9.15 -11.11
N ARG A 333 -7.88 9.35 -12.39
CA ARG A 333 -7.06 10.49 -12.84
C ARG A 333 -7.69 11.83 -12.47
N ASN A 334 -9.02 11.95 -12.64
CA ASN A 334 -9.76 13.19 -12.34
C ASN A 334 -9.63 13.63 -10.87
N ALA A 335 -9.40 12.68 -9.95
CA ALA A 335 -9.18 13.00 -8.53
C ALA A 335 -7.88 13.79 -8.28
N PHE A 336 -6.91 13.72 -9.20
CA PHE A 336 -5.60 14.38 -9.08
C PHE A 336 -5.49 15.65 -9.93
N VAL A 337 -6.51 15.99 -10.73
CA VAL A 337 -6.50 17.21 -11.53
C VAL A 337 -6.52 18.42 -10.60
N GLY A 338 -5.52 19.30 -10.73
CA GLY A 338 -5.36 20.47 -9.87
C GLY A 338 -4.67 20.20 -8.53
N THR A 339 -4.30 18.95 -8.23
CA THR A 339 -3.48 18.64 -7.04
C THR A 339 -2.09 19.24 -7.20
N THR A 340 -1.53 19.75 -6.11
CA THR A 340 -0.16 20.27 -6.03
C THR A 340 0.71 19.36 -5.21
N ASP A 341 2.03 19.54 -5.36
CA ASP A 341 3.00 18.97 -4.43
C ASP A 341 2.75 19.46 -2.99
N GLN A 342 2.92 18.57 -2.02
CA GLN A 342 2.78 18.81 -0.60
C GLN A 342 4.06 18.46 0.18
N ASP A 343 5.16 18.13 -0.50
CA ASP A 343 6.47 17.98 0.14
C ASP A 343 7.19 19.34 0.20
N ALA A 344 7.91 19.58 1.29
CA ALA A 344 8.71 20.79 1.46
C ALA A 344 10.06 20.70 0.73
N SER A 345 10.54 19.48 0.44
CA SER A 345 11.77 19.26 -0.30
C SER A 345 11.50 19.33 -1.80
N PRO A 346 12.24 20.14 -2.57
CA PRO A 346 12.06 20.21 -4.02
C PRO A 346 12.49 18.92 -4.74
N ARG A 347 13.11 17.97 -4.03
CA ARG A 347 13.55 16.65 -4.53
C ARG A 347 12.45 15.60 -4.44
N ARG A 348 11.39 15.87 -3.70
CA ARG A 348 10.32 14.91 -3.46
C ARG A 348 9.01 15.55 -3.84
N ILE A 349 8.14 14.74 -4.41
CA ILE A 349 6.78 15.12 -4.71
C ILE A 349 5.88 14.23 -3.88
N LYS A 350 4.96 14.82 -3.13
CA LYS A 350 3.94 14.12 -2.34
C LYS A 350 2.55 14.58 -2.75
N LEU A 351 1.74 13.64 -3.24
CA LEU A 351 0.34 13.88 -3.58
C LEU A 351 -0.55 13.34 -2.46
N VAL A 352 -1.44 14.19 -1.94
CA VAL A 352 -2.42 13.81 -0.93
C VAL A 352 -3.82 14.11 -1.44
N VAL A 353 -4.57 13.06 -1.76
CA VAL A 353 -5.97 13.15 -2.21
C VAL A 353 -6.80 12.17 -1.40
N THR A 354 -7.49 12.67 -0.38
CA THR A 354 -8.25 11.82 0.57
C THR A 354 -9.75 11.86 0.34
N ASP A 355 -10.35 12.99 -0.07
CA ASP A 355 -11.79 13.13 -0.31
C ASP A 355 -12.05 14.19 -1.41
N PRO A 356 -11.86 13.81 -2.69
CA PRO A 356 -11.80 14.77 -3.80
C PRO A 356 -13.16 15.46 -4.04
N THR A 357 -13.10 16.75 -4.37
CA THR A 357 -14.25 17.61 -4.69
C THR A 357 -14.61 17.66 -6.18
N THR A 358 -13.77 17.09 -7.05
CA THR A 358 -14.02 17.09 -8.50
C THR A 358 -15.21 16.17 -8.83
N ALA A 359 -16.23 16.68 -9.53
CA ALA A 359 -17.49 15.97 -9.76
C ALA A 359 -17.33 14.59 -10.43
N ASN A 360 -16.41 14.43 -11.36
CA ASN A 360 -16.18 13.17 -12.08
C ASN A 360 -15.01 12.34 -11.50
N ALA A 361 -14.62 12.57 -10.24
CA ALA A 361 -13.54 11.86 -9.57
C ALA A 361 -14.03 10.68 -8.73
N TYR A 362 -13.31 9.56 -8.80
CA TYR A 362 -13.48 8.46 -7.86
C TYR A 362 -12.91 8.83 -6.48
N PRO A 363 -13.60 8.53 -5.35
CA PRO A 363 -13.20 9.08 -4.05
C PRO A 363 -12.06 8.33 -3.35
N LEU A 364 -11.83 7.04 -3.67
CA LEU A 364 -10.81 6.22 -3.02
C LEU A 364 -9.61 6.07 -3.95
N VAL A 365 -8.64 6.98 -3.83
CA VAL A 365 -7.48 7.06 -4.73
C VAL A 365 -6.16 7.22 -3.98
N SER A 366 -5.06 6.81 -4.61
CA SER A 366 -3.70 7.05 -4.14
C SER A 366 -2.70 7.06 -5.31
N ALA A 367 -1.44 7.35 -5.01
CA ALA A 367 -0.33 7.35 -5.97
C ALA A 367 0.75 6.35 -5.55
N SER A 368 1.46 5.80 -6.53
CA SER A 368 2.69 5.02 -6.31
C SER A 368 3.89 5.87 -6.73
N TYR A 369 4.98 5.75 -5.97
CA TYR A 369 6.15 6.60 -6.08
C TYR A 369 7.39 5.76 -6.37
N LEU A 370 8.20 6.21 -7.32
CA LEU A 370 9.58 5.71 -7.45
C LEU A 370 10.52 6.61 -6.65
N VAL A 371 11.46 5.96 -5.98
CA VAL A 371 12.50 6.58 -5.16
C VAL A 371 13.86 6.28 -5.77
N PHE A 372 14.66 7.33 -5.95
CA PHE A 372 16.00 7.29 -6.53
C PHE A 372 17.00 7.96 -5.58
N TYR A 373 18.28 7.74 -5.80
CA TYR A 373 19.34 8.61 -5.26
C TYR A 373 19.66 9.76 -6.21
N ASP A 374 20.31 10.79 -5.68
CA ASP A 374 20.85 11.88 -6.48
C ASP A 374 22.26 11.61 -7.01
N LYS A 375 22.98 10.61 -6.47
CA LYS A 375 24.32 10.24 -6.95
C LYS A 375 24.41 8.76 -7.31
N TYR A 376 24.88 8.51 -8.54
CA TYR A 376 25.23 7.18 -9.03
C TYR A 376 26.68 7.18 -9.55
N ALA A 377 27.48 6.20 -9.10
CA ALA A 377 28.83 5.99 -9.60
C ALA A 377 28.84 5.59 -11.09
N ASN A 378 27.81 4.87 -11.55
CA ASN A 378 27.65 4.50 -12.94
C ASN A 378 26.72 5.49 -13.67
N VAL A 379 27.29 6.33 -14.53
CA VAL A 379 26.56 7.30 -15.36
C VAL A 379 25.46 6.67 -16.22
N LYS A 380 25.64 5.41 -16.65
CA LYS A 380 24.61 4.70 -17.43
C LYS A 380 23.34 4.44 -16.60
N VAL A 381 23.48 4.27 -15.28
CA VAL A 381 22.33 4.14 -14.36
C VAL A 381 21.60 5.47 -14.23
N ALA A 382 22.30 6.58 -13.97
CA ALA A 382 21.69 7.90 -13.91
C ALA A 382 20.93 8.25 -15.22
N ASN A 383 21.58 8.04 -16.38
CA ASN A 383 20.97 8.30 -17.68
C ASN A 383 19.80 7.37 -17.99
N GLY A 384 19.88 6.10 -17.62
CA GLY A 384 18.77 5.17 -17.84
C GLY A 384 17.56 5.44 -16.94
N ILE A 385 17.77 5.93 -15.70
CA ILE A 385 16.67 6.41 -14.84
C ILE A 385 15.96 7.60 -15.52
N LYS A 386 16.71 8.61 -15.98
CA LYS A 386 16.14 9.76 -16.70
C LYS A 386 15.40 9.32 -17.96
N GLY A 387 15.99 8.42 -18.74
CA GLY A 387 15.38 7.86 -19.94
C GLY A 387 14.08 7.09 -19.66
N PHE A 388 14.08 6.24 -18.64
CA PHE A 388 12.91 5.46 -18.24
C PHE A 388 11.77 6.36 -17.76
N ILE A 389 12.06 7.31 -16.85
CA ILE A 389 11.06 8.26 -16.36
C ILE A 389 10.54 9.16 -17.49
N GLY A 390 11.43 9.61 -18.37
CA GLY A 390 11.08 10.37 -19.57
C GLY A 390 10.09 9.61 -20.46
N TRP A 391 10.31 8.31 -20.66
CA TRP A 391 9.39 7.47 -21.44
C TRP A 391 8.08 7.17 -20.70
N ALA A 392 8.16 6.72 -19.45
CA ALA A 392 7.01 6.30 -18.64
C ALA A 392 6.03 7.45 -18.39
N LEU A 393 6.54 8.68 -18.23
CA LEU A 393 5.74 9.88 -17.98
C LEU A 393 5.58 10.78 -19.21
N GLY A 394 6.15 10.40 -20.35
CA GLY A 394 6.18 11.21 -21.57
C GLY A 394 5.44 10.62 -22.75
N THR A 395 5.09 9.33 -22.73
CA THR A 395 4.55 8.65 -23.92
C THR A 395 3.14 8.11 -23.72
N THR A 396 2.33 8.17 -24.79
CA THR A 396 1.01 7.56 -24.84
C THR A 396 1.08 6.02 -24.75
N SER A 397 2.18 5.42 -25.21
CA SER A 397 2.40 3.97 -25.08
C SER A 397 2.43 3.54 -23.61
N ALA A 398 3.20 4.24 -22.77
CA ALA A 398 3.24 3.97 -21.33
C ALA A 398 1.86 4.18 -20.66
N ASP A 399 1.14 5.23 -21.06
CA ASP A 399 -0.22 5.52 -20.55
C ASP A 399 -1.24 4.44 -20.91
N ASN A 400 -1.16 3.91 -22.14
CA ASN A 400 -2.02 2.83 -22.60
C ASN A 400 -1.74 1.54 -21.83
N ILE A 401 -0.47 1.21 -21.57
CA ILE A 401 -0.08 0.06 -20.75
C ILE A 401 -0.66 0.16 -19.33
N ALA A 402 -0.64 1.36 -18.74
CA ALA A 402 -1.21 1.63 -17.41
C ALA A 402 -2.74 1.50 -17.41
N THR A 403 -3.39 2.17 -18.35
CA THR A 403 -4.86 2.20 -18.48
C THR A 403 -5.43 0.80 -18.73
N ALA A 404 -4.79 0.02 -19.59
CA ALA A 404 -5.17 -1.37 -19.88
C ALA A 404 -5.09 -2.30 -18.65
N ARG A 405 -4.30 -1.92 -17.64
CA ARG A 405 -4.17 -2.66 -16.37
C ARG A 405 -5.00 -2.04 -15.24
N GLY A 406 -5.81 -1.04 -15.52
CA GLY A 406 -6.70 -0.40 -14.55
C GLY A 406 -6.04 0.68 -13.68
N TYR A 407 -4.82 1.09 -13.99
CA TYR A 407 -4.17 2.24 -13.37
C TYR A 407 -4.49 3.52 -14.15
N ALA A 408 -4.28 4.66 -13.50
CA ALA A 408 -4.53 5.96 -14.08
C ALA A 408 -3.21 6.71 -14.30
N PRO A 409 -2.92 7.15 -15.54
CA PRO A 409 -1.83 8.07 -15.81
C PRO A 409 -1.95 9.36 -15.00
N LEU A 410 -0.80 9.87 -14.56
CA LEU A 410 -0.72 11.14 -13.85
C LEU A 410 -1.26 12.31 -14.72
N PRO A 411 -1.88 13.34 -14.12
CA PRO A 411 -2.16 14.60 -14.81
C PRO A 411 -0.89 15.21 -15.42
N ALA A 412 -1.04 15.95 -16.53
CA ALA A 412 0.09 16.48 -17.30
C ALA A 412 1.03 17.35 -16.45
N ALA A 413 0.49 18.21 -15.58
CA ALA A 413 1.28 19.05 -14.67
C ALA A 413 2.17 18.22 -13.73
N ILE A 414 1.63 17.13 -13.17
CA ILE A 414 2.37 16.23 -12.27
C ILE A 414 3.41 15.42 -13.04
N LYS A 415 3.13 14.99 -14.27
CA LYS A 415 4.12 14.35 -15.15
C LYS A 415 5.31 15.27 -15.41
N THR A 416 5.03 16.55 -15.72
CA THR A 416 6.07 17.55 -15.94
C THR A 416 6.90 17.77 -14.68
N LEU A 417 6.25 17.93 -13.52
CA LEU A 417 6.93 18.10 -12.24
C LEU A 417 7.84 16.90 -11.91
N SER A 418 7.31 15.68 -12.08
CA SER A 418 8.03 14.42 -11.80
C SER A 418 9.24 14.22 -12.72
N LYS A 419 9.08 14.48 -14.03
CA LYS A 419 10.20 14.45 -14.97
C LYS A 419 11.24 15.53 -14.64
N GLY A 420 10.79 16.72 -14.27
CA GLY A 420 11.66 17.82 -13.86
C GLY A 420 12.52 17.46 -12.65
N ALA A 421 11.90 16.96 -11.58
CA ALA A 421 12.61 16.53 -10.37
C ALA A 421 13.68 15.47 -10.69
N VAL A 422 13.34 14.45 -11.47
CA VAL A 422 14.30 13.40 -11.87
C VAL A 422 15.43 13.97 -12.74
N ASN A 423 15.12 14.81 -13.73
CA ASN A 423 16.13 15.38 -14.62
C ASN A 423 17.10 16.32 -13.90
N THR A 424 16.60 17.09 -12.92
CA THR A 424 17.37 18.06 -12.15
C THR A 424 18.24 17.38 -11.09
N TYR A 425 17.70 16.39 -10.37
CA TYR A 425 18.36 15.90 -9.16
C TYR A 425 19.05 14.54 -9.33
N VAL A 426 18.66 13.69 -10.28
CA VAL A 426 19.40 12.44 -10.54
C VAL A 426 20.67 12.79 -11.30
N ASN A 427 21.83 12.70 -10.67
CA ASN A 427 23.10 13.08 -11.28
C ASN A 427 24.08 11.90 -11.31
N ASP A 428 25.01 11.96 -12.25
CA ASP A 428 26.21 11.16 -12.16
C ASP A 428 27.18 11.80 -11.15
N ALA A 429 28.10 11.01 -10.62
CA ALA A 429 29.12 11.49 -9.70
C ALA A 429 30.13 12.48 -10.33
N LEU A 430 29.93 12.90 -11.59
CA LEU A 430 30.92 13.66 -12.38
C LEU A 430 30.55 15.11 -12.64
N ASN A 431 29.40 15.61 -12.18
CA ASN A 431 29.15 17.05 -12.11
C ASN A 431 28.58 17.46 -10.74
N PRO A 432 29.46 17.79 -9.78
CA PRO A 432 29.06 18.38 -8.50
C PRO A 432 28.39 19.76 -8.65
#